data_AF-A0A4Y2PQ92-F1
#
_entry.id   AF-A0A4Y2PQ92-F1
#
_cell.length_a   1.000
_cell.length_b   1.000
_cell.length_c   1.000
_cell.angle_alpha   90.00
_cell.angle_beta   90.00
_cell.angle_gamma   90.00
#
_symmetry.space_group_name_H-M   'P 1'
#
loop_
_entity.id
_entity.type
_entity.pdbx_description
1 polymer ?
#
loop_
_entity_poly.entity_id
_entity_poly.type
_entity_poly.pdbx_seq_one_letter_code
_entity_poly.pdbx_strand_id
1 'polypeptide(L)' 'PKHDKPMDCAELLQNGVTESGVHTVYPRSRLSTCKSIDVYCDMETDGGGWTVSWTSIH' A
#
# COMPACT_ATOMS: atom_id res chain seq x y z
N PRO A 1 9.30 -6.16 -11.09
CA PRO A 1 8.41 -7.35 -11.17
C PRO A 1 6.99 -6.91 -10.87
N LYS A 2 6.00 -7.35 -11.64
CA LYS A 2 4.61 -6.98 -11.36
C LYS A 2 4.09 -7.83 -10.19
N HIS A 3 3.62 -7.17 -9.14
CA HIS A 3 3.01 -7.82 -7.97
C HIS A 3 1.51 -7.96 -8.19
N ASP A 4 1.02 -9.19 -8.34
CA ASP A 4 -0.43 -9.45 -8.53
C ASP A 4 -1.25 -9.18 -7.26
N LYS A 5 -0.60 -9.20 -6.09
CA LYS A 5 -1.19 -8.92 -4.77
C LYS A 5 -0.22 -8.07 -3.96
N PRO A 6 -0.12 -6.77 -4.27
CA PRO A 6 0.82 -5.89 -3.59
C PRO A 6 0.49 -5.83 -2.10
N MET A 7 1.49 -6.04 -1.26
CA MET A 7 1.36 -6.10 0.19
C MET A 7 1.30 -4.72 0.84
N ASP A 8 1.85 -3.72 0.17
CA ASP A 8 1.97 -2.34 0.63
C ASP A 8 2.05 -1.36 -0.56
N CYS A 9 2.17 -0.07 -0.23
CA CYS A 9 2.25 1.00 -1.23
C CYS A 9 3.57 0.99 -1.98
N ALA A 10 4.64 0.41 -1.44
CA ALA A 10 5.92 0.30 -2.14
C ALA A 10 5.84 -0.70 -3.29
N GLU A 11 5.13 -1.81 -3.11
CA GLU A 11 4.86 -2.77 -4.20
C GLU A 11 3.91 -2.21 -5.26
N LEU A 12 2.95 -1.36 -4.87
CA LEU A 12 2.13 -0.60 -5.82
C LEU A 12 2.98 0.38 -6.64
N LEU A 13 3.94 1.08 -6.01
CA LEU A 13 4.86 1.98 -6.70
C LEU A 13 5.74 1.21 -7.70
N GLN A 14 6.24 0.02 -7.34
CA GLN A 14 6.96 -0.86 -8.26
C GLN A 14 6.11 -1.35 -9.44
N ASN A 15 4.78 -1.41 -9.26
CA ASN A 15 3.81 -1.69 -10.31
C ASN A 15 3.49 -0.47 -11.20
N GLY A 16 4.08 0.70 -10.92
CA GLY A 16 3.87 1.93 -11.67
C GLY A 16 2.70 2.79 -11.19
N VAL A 17 2.18 2.54 -9.99
CA VAL A 17 1.19 3.42 -9.35
C VAL A 17 1.93 4.62 -8.75
N THR A 18 1.75 5.80 -9.33
CA THR A 18 2.47 7.03 -8.94
C THR A 18 1.56 8.12 -8.38
N GLU A 19 0.24 7.94 -8.44
CA GLU A 19 -0.72 8.90 -7.90
C GLU A 19 -1.06 8.53 -6.46
N SER A 20 -1.07 9.53 -5.57
CA SER A 20 -1.50 9.35 -4.19
C SER A 20 -3.00 9.06 -4.11
N GLY A 21 -3.42 8.20 -3.19
CA GLY A 21 -4.83 7.84 -3.07
C GLY A 21 -5.09 6.58 -2.26
N VAL A 22 -6.37 6.22 -2.15
CA VAL A 22 -6.77 4.98 -1.48
C VAL A 22 -6.58 3.79 -2.42
N HIS A 23 -5.79 2.81 -2.00
CA HIS A 23 -5.56 1.57 -2.73
C HIS A 23 -5.80 0.34 -1.86
N THR A 24 -6.24 -0.73 -2.51
CA THR A 24 -6.36 -2.04 -1.88
C THR A 24 -5.02 -2.77 -1.90
N VAL A 25 -4.58 -3.22 -0.72
CA VAL A 25 -3.37 -4.02 -0.54
C VAL A 25 -3.69 -5.36 0.13
N TYR A 26 -2.76 -6.30 0.06
CA TYR A 26 -2.91 -7.69 0.53
C TYR A 26 -1.81 -8.06 1.54
N PRO A 27 -1.79 -7.48 2.75
CA PRO A 27 -0.74 -7.73 3.72
C PRO A 27 -0.74 -9.20 4.16
N ARG A 28 0.46 -9.76 4.38
CA ARG A 28 0.60 -11.08 5.00
C ARG A 28 0.34 -10.99 6.51
N SER A 29 -0.84 -11.40 6.95
CA SER A 29 -1.10 -11.70 8.35
C SER A 29 -0.49 -13.06 8.73
N ARG A 30 0.09 -13.17 9.94
CA ARG A 30 0.47 -14.47 10.53
C ARG A 30 -0.76 -15.32 10.91
N LEU A 31 -1.94 -14.70 10.95
CA LEU A 31 -3.22 -15.38 11.18
C LEU A 31 -3.86 -15.63 9.81
N SER A 32 -4.27 -16.87 9.55
CA SER A 32 -4.68 -17.46 8.26
C SER A 32 -5.89 -16.80 7.55
N THR A 33 -6.35 -15.64 7.98
CA THR A 33 -7.45 -14.87 7.40
C THR A 33 -6.94 -13.52 6.86
N CYS A 34 -6.06 -13.55 5.86
CA CYS A 34 -5.62 -12.32 5.19
C CYS A 34 -6.76 -11.80 4.31
N LYS A 35 -7.55 -10.84 4.83
CA LYS A 35 -8.43 -10.01 4.01
C LYS A 35 -7.61 -8.88 3.41
N SER A 36 -7.98 -8.47 2.20
CA SER A 36 -7.48 -7.21 1.64
C SER A 36 -7.94 -6.05 2.51
N ILE A 37 -7.13 -4.99 2.55
CA ILE A 37 -7.46 -3.76 3.26
C ILE A 37 -7.24 -2.58 2.32
N ASP A 38 -8.04 -1.53 2.52
CA ASP A 38 -7.84 -0.26 1.84
C ASP A 38 -6.95 0.64 2.70
N VAL A 39 -5.89 1.19 2.09
CA VAL A 39 -4.92 2.07 2.73
C VAL A 39 -4.77 3.34 1.90
N TYR A 40 -4.43 4.45 2.53
CA TYR A 40 -3.97 5.61 1.80
C TYR A 40 -2.49 5.42 1.43
N CYS A 41 -2.19 5.47 0.15
CA CYS A 41 -0.83 5.50 -0.35
C CYS A 41 -0.44 6.94 -0.68
N ASP A 42 0.62 7.41 -0.05
CA ASP A 42 1.32 8.59 -0.51
C ASP A 42 2.43 8.16 -1.48
N MET A 43 2.24 8.52 -2.75
CA MET A 43 3.10 8.14 -3.86
C MET A 43 3.96 9.30 -4.36
N GLU A 44 3.85 10.47 -3.75
CA GLU A 44 4.46 11.70 -4.23
C GLU A 44 5.52 12.23 -3.26
N THR A 45 5.30 12.09 -1.94
CA THR A 45 6.22 12.57 -0.92
C THR A 45 7.49 11.72 -0.85
N ASP A 46 8.66 12.35 -0.87
CA ASP A 46 9.98 11.71 -0.66
C ASP A 46 10.23 10.46 -1.53
N GLY A 47 9.72 10.46 -2.76
CA GLY A 47 9.86 9.35 -3.70
C GLY A 47 8.76 8.29 -3.63
N GLY A 48 7.75 8.49 -2.77
CA GLY A 48 6.51 7.71 -2.75
C GLY A 48 6.61 6.33 -2.11
N GLY A 49 5.51 5.58 -2.19
CA GLY A 49 5.42 4.21 -1.67
C GLY A 49 5.08 4.12 -0.18
N TRP A 50 4.62 5.22 0.42
CA TRP A 50 4.29 5.28 1.84
C TRP A 50 2.88 4.76 2.10
N THR A 51 2.77 3.74 2.95
CA THR A 51 1.48 3.28 3.48
C THR A 51 1.10 4.09 4.70
N VAL A 52 0.11 4.96 4.56
CA VAL A 52 -0.39 5.80 5.65
C VAL A 52 -1.61 5.14 6.28
N SER A 53 -1.51 4.87 7.58
CA SER A 53 -2.64 4.45 8.40
C SER A 53 -3.31 5.68 9.02
N TRP A 54 -4.61 5.62 9.28
CA TRP A 54 -5.35 6.69 9.97
C TRP A 54 -4.77 7.06 11.35
N THR A 55 -3.90 6.23 11.93
CA THR A 55 -3.20 6.51 13.21
C THR A 55 -1.89 7.28 13.06
N SER A 56 -1.43 7.53 11.83
CA SER A 56 -0.14 8.19 11.55
C SER A 56 -0.27 9.71 11.36
N ILE A 57 -1.49 10.25 11.30
CA ILE A 57 -1.77 11.69 11.34
C ILE A 57 -2.03 12.05 12.81
N HIS A 58 -1.11 12.80 13.43
CA HIS A 58 -1.35 13.44 14.73
C HIS A 58 -2.37 14.57 14.57
#